data_AF-A0A2A2B400-F1
#
_entry.id   AF-A0A2A2B400-F1
#
_cell.length_a   1.000
_cell.length_b   1.000
_cell.length_c   1.000
_cell.angle_alpha   90.00
_cell.angle_beta   90.00
_cell.angle_gamma   90.00
#
_symmetry.space_group_name_H-M   'P 1'
#
loop_
_entity.id
_entity.type
_entity.pdbx_description
1 polymer ?
#
loop_
_entity_poly.entity_id
_entity_poly.type
_entity_poly.pdbx_seq_one_letter_code
_entity_poly.pdbx_strand_id
1 'polypeptide(L)'
;MKKQKTKFVLAEATLEEVNKQLKINMFVIVLVALILLLNIANFMQSYSLFYGLLVVIMIFFLFIIIKSRQILEMRKKALTRVE
;
A
#
# COMPACT_ATOMS: atom_id res chain seq x y z
N MET A 1 -37.67 -8.12 10.15
CA MET A 1 -36.84 -6.89 10.07
C MET A 1 -35.39 -7.27 9.78
N LYS A 2 -34.89 -6.97 8.58
CA LYS A 2 -33.48 -7.22 8.21
C LYS A 2 -32.60 -6.25 9.00
N LYS A 3 -31.77 -6.78 9.91
CA LYS A 3 -30.79 -5.97 10.65
C LYS A 3 -29.77 -5.41 9.64
N GLN A 4 -29.96 -4.14 9.26
CA GLN A 4 -28.93 -3.37 8.57
C GLN A 4 -27.70 -3.34 9.47
N LYS A 5 -26.59 -3.91 9.01
CA LYS A 5 -25.28 -3.76 9.67
C LYS A 5 -24.74 -2.35 9.38
N THR A 6 -25.41 -1.35 9.92
CA THR A 6 -24.92 0.03 10.02
C THR A 6 -23.94 0.10 11.17
N LYS A 7 -22.72 -0.36 10.93
CA LYS A 7 -21.59 -0.03 11.80
C LYS A 7 -20.32 -0.07 10.97
N PHE A 8 -20.07 1.01 10.24
CA PHE A 8 -18.71 1.48 10.04
C PHE A 8 -18.16 1.90 11.42
N VAL A 9 -17.97 0.92 12.32
CA VAL A 9 -16.95 1.08 13.34
C VAL A 9 -15.65 0.99 12.55
N LEU A 10 -14.64 1.80 12.88
CA LEU A 10 -13.28 1.31 12.76
C LEU A 10 -13.20 0.09 13.69
N ALA A 11 -13.77 -1.04 13.26
CA ALA A 11 -13.74 -2.28 14.00
C ALA A 11 -12.26 -2.49 14.29
N GLU A 12 -11.96 -2.63 15.57
CA GLU A 12 -10.64 -2.92 16.09
C GLU A 12 -10.06 -4.00 15.19
N ALA A 13 -9.16 -3.61 14.29
CA ALA A 13 -8.73 -4.48 13.22
C ALA A 13 -8.08 -5.69 13.88
N THR A 14 -8.55 -6.89 13.59
CA THR A 14 -7.97 -8.08 14.22
C THR A 14 -6.53 -8.24 13.77
N LEU A 15 -5.68 -8.87 14.60
CA LEU A 15 -4.28 -9.10 14.26
C LEU A 15 -4.13 -9.85 12.91
N GLU A 16 -5.06 -10.76 12.62
CA GLU A 16 -5.13 -11.51 11.37
C GLU A 16 -5.44 -10.60 10.16
N GLU A 17 -6.39 -9.68 10.28
CA GLU A 17 -6.71 -8.69 9.24
C GLU A 17 -5.53 -7.76 8.96
N VAL A 18 -4.85 -7.28 10.00
CA VAL A 18 -3.65 -6.43 9.85
C VAL A 18 -2.52 -7.20 9.16
N ASN A 19 -2.28 -8.46 9.54
CA ASN A 19 -1.29 -9.31 8.87
C ASN A 19 -1.63 -9.57 7.39
N LYS A 20 -2.90 -9.83 7.08
CA LYS A 20 -3.37 -10.00 5.70
C LYS A 20 -3.14 -8.74 4.88
N GLN A 21 -3.45 -7.56 5.43
CA GLN A 21 -3.21 -6.29 4.78
C GLN A 21 -1.71 -6.02 4.57
N LEU A 22 -0.85 -6.34 5.54
CA LEU A 22 0.61 -6.20 5.39
C LEU A 22 1.18 -7.10 4.29
N LYS A 23 0.62 -8.32 4.12
CA LYS A 23 1.01 -9.25 3.05
C LYS A 23 0.58 -8.73 1.67
N ILE A 24 -0.68 -8.27 1.55
CA ILE A 24 -1.19 -7.69 0.30
C ILE A 24 -0.42 -6.42 -0.06
N ASN A 25 -0.18 -5.54 0.91
CA ASN A 25 0.59 -4.31 0.71
C ASN A 25 2.01 -4.63 0.23
N MET A 26 2.66 -5.67 0.77
CA MET A 26 3.97 -6.13 0.28
C MET A 26 3.92 -6.52 -1.20
N PHE A 27 2.92 -7.31 -1.57
CA PHE A 27 2.74 -7.75 -2.96
C PHE A 27 2.54 -6.55 -3.89
N VAL A 28 1.71 -5.59 -3.49
CA VAL A 28 1.48 -4.35 -4.26
C VAL A 28 2.77 -3.54 -4.40
N ILE A 29 3.57 -3.39 -3.34
CA ILE A 29 4.88 -2.69 -3.41
C ILE A 29 5.78 -3.33 -4.47
N VAL A 30 5.91 -4.67 -4.46
CA VAL A 30 6.75 -5.39 -5.43
C VAL A 30 6.26 -5.15 -6.85
N LEU A 31 4.95 -5.25 -7.08
CA LEU A 31 4.36 -5.08 -8.41
C LEU A 31 4.54 -3.65 -8.93
N VAL A 32 4.29 -2.64 -8.08
CA VAL A 32 4.51 -1.23 -8.42
C VAL A 32 5.99 -0.94 -8.67
N ALA A 33 6.91 -1.53 -7.90
CA ALA A 33 8.34 -1.38 -8.12
C ALA A 33 8.78 -1.96 -9.48
N LEU A 34 8.27 -3.12 -9.89
CA LEU A 34 8.54 -3.70 -11.20
C LEU A 34 8.06 -2.79 -12.34
N ILE A 35 6.84 -2.26 -12.24
CA ILE A 35 6.28 -1.34 -13.25
C ILE A 35 7.08 -0.02 -13.27
N LEU A 36 7.52 0.47 -12.12
CA LEU A 36 8.37 1.66 -12.05
C LEU A 36 9.68 1.45 -12.82
N LEU A 37 10.34 0.30 -12.64
CA LEU A 37 11.57 -0.03 -13.38
C LEU A 37 11.35 -0.04 -14.90
N LEU A 38 10.22 -0.59 -15.35
CA LEU A 38 9.85 -0.57 -16.78
C LEU A 38 9.62 0.86 -17.30
N ASN A 39 8.95 1.72 -16.52
CA ASN A 39 8.76 3.12 -16.88
C ASN A 39 10.08 3.90 -16.92
N ILE A 40 11.00 3.63 -16.00
CA ILE A 40 12.35 4.20 -16.02
C ILE A 40 13.10 3.75 -17.27
N ALA A 41 13.06 2.45 -17.61
CA ALA A 41 13.70 1.94 -18.82
C ALA A 41 13.14 2.62 -20.09
N ASN A 42 11.81 2.73 -20.19
CA ASN A 42 11.15 3.43 -21.30
C ASN A 42 11.50 4.93 -21.34
N PHE A 43 11.60 5.59 -20.19
CA PHE A 43 12.04 6.97 -20.10
C PHE A 43 13.49 7.13 -20.59
N MET A 44 14.40 6.25 -20.16
CA MET A 44 15.81 6.28 -20.57
C MET A 44 15.99 6.01 -22.07
N GLN A 45 15.14 5.18 -22.67
CA GLN A 45 15.21 4.86 -24.09
C GLN A 45 14.64 5.99 -24.98
N SER A 46 13.53 6.61 -24.56
CA SER A 46 12.77 7.54 -25.40
C SER A 46 12.93 9.01 -25.01
N TYR A 47 13.50 9.31 -23.84
CA TYR A 47 13.49 10.62 -23.17
C TYR A 47 12.10 11.28 -23.15
N SER A 48 11.04 10.48 -23.20
CA SER A 48 9.67 10.98 -23.27
C SER A 48 9.22 11.57 -21.95
N LEU A 49 8.78 12.83 -21.99
CA LEU A 49 8.23 13.53 -20.82
C LEU A 49 7.06 12.77 -20.17
N PHE A 50 6.29 12.01 -20.96
CA PHE A 50 5.19 11.18 -20.44
C PHE A 50 5.70 10.10 -19.48
N TYR A 51 6.73 9.34 -19.87
CA TYR A 51 7.32 8.33 -18.99
C TYR A 51 8.02 8.97 -17.79
N GLY A 52 8.63 10.15 -17.95
CA GLY A 52 9.21 10.90 -16.84
C GLY A 52 8.16 11.31 -15.80
N LEU A 53 7.01 11.83 -16.24
CA LEU A 53 5.89 12.18 -15.36
C LEU A 53 5.33 10.94 -14.64
N LEU A 54 5.17 9.82 -15.36
CA LEU A 54 4.73 8.55 -14.76
C LEU A 54 5.68 8.08 -13.66
N VAL A 55 7.00 8.15 -13.88
CA VAL A 55 8.01 7.78 -12.87
C VAL A 55 7.82 8.60 -11.59
N VAL A 56 7.67 9.92 -11.69
CA VAL A 56 7.45 10.80 -10.53
C VAL A 56 6.17 10.43 -9.77
N ILE A 57 5.07 10.24 -10.49
CA ILE A 57 3.77 9.85 -9.91
C ILE A 57 3.88 8.49 -9.20
N MET A 58 4.54 7.51 -9.81
CA MET A 58 4.71 6.19 -9.24
C MET A 58 5.60 6.20 -7.98
N ILE A 59 6.66 7.01 -7.97
CA ILE A 59 7.49 7.23 -6.77
C ILE A 59 6.65 7.81 -5.63
N PHE A 60 5.79 8.80 -5.93
CA PHE A 60 4.89 9.38 -4.94
C PHE A 60 3.90 8.35 -4.38
N PHE A 61 3.31 7.50 -5.22
CA PHE A 61 2.44 6.41 -4.75
C PHE A 61 3.18 5.37 -3.91
N LEU A 62 4.39 4.97 -4.31
CA LEU A 62 5.23 4.06 -3.51
C LEU A 62 5.50 4.64 -2.13
N PHE A 63 5.81 5.94 -2.04
CA PHE A 63 6.00 6.62 -0.76
C PHE A 63 4.74 6.50 0.13
N ILE A 64 3.55 6.75 -0.40
CA ILE A 64 2.30 6.61 0.35
C ILE A 64 2.07 5.17 0.82
N ILE A 65 2.28 4.18 -0.06
CA ILE A 65 2.08 2.75 0.26
C ILE A 65 3.03 2.31 1.38
N ILE A 66 4.30 2.73 1.32
CA ILE A 66 5.30 2.43 2.34
C ILE A 66 4.93 3.10 3.67
N LYS A 67 4.49 4.36 3.66
CA LYS A 67 4.05 5.06 4.87
C LYS A 67 2.80 4.41 5.48
N SER A 68 1.85 4.00 4.65
CA SER A 68 0.68 3.22 5.09
C SER A 68 1.11 1.93 5.78
N ARG A 69 2.08 1.19 5.22
CA ARG A 69 2.62 -0.02 5.85
C ARG A 69 3.20 0.24 7.24
N GLN A 70 3.93 1.33 7.44
CA GLN A 70 4.47 1.71 8.75
C GLN A 70 3.35 1.90 9.78
N ILE A 71 2.23 2.52 9.38
CA ILE A 71 1.05 2.69 10.25
C ILE A 71 0.44 1.33 10.60
N LEU A 72 0.33 0.41 9.63
CA LEU A 72 -0.17 -0.94 9.88
C LEU A 72 0.75 -1.73 10.84
N GLU A 73 2.07 -1.64 10.68
CA GLU A 73 3.03 -2.28 11.60
C GLU A 73 2.93 -1.71 13.03
N MET A 74 2.69 -0.40 13.17
CA MET A 74 2.42 0.20 14.50
C MET A 74 1.13 -0.33 15.12
N ARG A 75 0.05 -0.45 14.32
CA ARG A 75 -1.22 -1.04 14.78
C ARG A 75 -1.04 -2.51 15.17
N LYS A 76 -0.29 -3.29 14.38
CA LYS A 76 0.07 -4.67 14.71
C LYS A 76 0.77 -4.76 16.06
N LYS A 77 1.81 -3.94 16.29
CA LYS A 77 2.55 -3.90 17.56
C LYS A 77 1.68 -3.50 18.75
N ALA A 78 0.71 -2.61 18.56
CA ALA A 78 -0.23 -2.22 19.60
C ALA A 78 -1.15 -3.39 19.97
N LEU A 79 -1.70 -4.10 18.98
CA LEU A 79 -2.58 -5.27 19.20
C LEU A 79 -1.84 -6.43 19.88
N THR A 80 -0.61 -6.74 19.46
CA THR A 80 0.21 -7.81 20.07
C THR A 80 0.69 -7.49 21.50
N ARG A 81 0.56 -6.25 21.98
CA ARG A 81 0.84 -5.89 23.38
C ARG A 81 -0.38 -5.95 24.29
N VAL A 82 -1.59 -6.02 23.71
CA VAL A 82 -2.86 -5.98 24.45
C VAL A 82 -3.46 -7.38 24.60
N GLU A 83 -3.16 -8.30 23.67
CA GLU A 83 -3.31 -9.76 23.86
C GLU A 83 -2.23 -10.32 24.80
#